data_AF-A0AAV4E979-F1
#
_entry.id   AF-A0AAV4E979-F1
#
_cell.length_a   1.000
_cell.length_b   1.000
_cell.length_c   1.000
_cell.angle_alpha   90.00
_cell.angle_beta   90.00
_cell.angle_gamma   90.00
#
_symmetry.space_group_name_H-M   'P 1'
#
loop_
_entity.id
_entity.type
_entity.pdbx_description
1 polymer ?
#
loop_
_entity_poly.entity_id
_entity_poly.type
_entity_poly.pdbx_seq_one_letter_code
_entity_poly.pdbx_strand_id
1 'polypeptide(L)'
;MDGMSLWKSITRFSPSPRTEFVYNLDNKAVPEEGHAAIRVEDMKLIVGIPGLYNSWYKPDQSWNEQLPNPDYSDIDDLFKEMLNINPEWNLYRGLFNLSADPTEHVNLYWQQPDLVNKLKKRLAYHISRMVPANYPPYDPASDPKHWGGAWSPGWC
;
A
#
# COMPACT_ATOMS: atom_id res chain seq x y z
N MET A 1 -8.57 -3.58 -18.85
CA MET A 1 -9.02 -4.51 -17.80
C MET A 1 -7.80 -5.22 -17.27
N ASP A 2 -7.56 -5.16 -15.95
CA ASP A 2 -6.36 -5.72 -15.31
C ASP A 2 -6.60 -7.10 -14.68
N GLY A 3 -7.84 -7.60 -14.79
CA GLY A 3 -8.25 -8.95 -14.40
C GLY A 3 -7.76 -10.02 -15.37
N MET A 4 -7.54 -11.23 -14.86
CA MET A 4 -7.22 -12.41 -15.65
C MET A 4 -8.13 -13.56 -15.23
N SER A 5 -8.50 -14.44 -16.16
CA SER A 5 -9.28 -15.64 -15.83
C SER A 5 -8.44 -16.61 -15.00
N LEU A 6 -8.84 -16.84 -13.75
CA LEU A 6 -8.21 -17.81 -12.83
C LEU A 6 -8.88 -19.18 -12.86
N TRP A 7 -9.86 -19.41 -13.73
CA TRP A 7 -10.68 -20.63 -13.73
C TRP A 7 -9.87 -21.92 -13.75
N LYS A 8 -8.85 -22.01 -14.63
CA LYS A 8 -7.97 -23.20 -14.70
C LYS A 8 -7.14 -23.38 -13.42
N SER A 9 -6.68 -22.29 -12.81
CA SER A 9 -5.89 -22.36 -11.58
C SER A 9 -6.73 -22.86 -10.41
N ILE A 10 -7.98 -22.40 -10.30
CA ILE A 10 -8.92 -22.81 -9.25
C ILE A 10 -9.41 -24.25 -9.47
N THR A 11 -9.79 -24.60 -10.70
CA THR A 11 -10.46 -25.90 -10.98
C THR A 11 -9.51 -27.05 -11.28
N ARG A 12 -8.27 -26.76 -11.68
CA ARG A 12 -7.29 -27.78 -12.11
C ARG A 12 -5.96 -27.66 -11.41
N PHE A 13 -5.87 -26.87 -10.33
CA PHE A 13 -4.62 -26.60 -9.60
C PHE A 13 -3.45 -26.18 -10.52
N SER A 14 -3.76 -25.57 -11.66
CA SER A 14 -2.74 -25.07 -12.58
C SER A 14 -2.11 -23.80 -12.01
N PRO A 15 -0.85 -23.47 -12.37
CA PRO A 15 -0.23 -22.21 -11.97
C PRO A 15 -1.13 -21.01 -12.29
N SER A 16 -1.09 -19.98 -11.44
CA SER A 16 -1.78 -18.73 -11.69
C SER A 16 -1.21 -18.08 -12.96
N PRO A 17 -2.06 -17.59 -13.90
CA PRO A 17 -1.58 -16.79 -15.02
C PRO A 17 -1.08 -15.40 -14.59
N ARG A 18 -1.39 -14.97 -13.35
CA ARG A 18 -0.96 -13.68 -12.80
C ARG A 18 0.42 -13.84 -12.15
N THR A 19 1.43 -13.24 -12.78
CA THR A 19 2.80 -13.14 -12.27
C THR A 19 3.15 -11.74 -11.75
N GLU A 20 2.27 -10.76 -11.97
CA GLU A 20 2.47 -9.38 -11.49
C GLU A 20 1.13 -8.76 -11.09
N PHE A 21 1.13 -7.94 -10.05
CA PHE A 21 0.06 -7.00 -9.78
C PHE A 21 0.52 -5.80 -8.96
N VAL A 22 -0.18 -4.70 -9.16
CA VAL A 22 -0.05 -3.47 -8.39
C VAL A 22 -1.07 -3.51 -7.26
N TYR A 23 -0.65 -3.21 -6.03
CA TYR A 23 -1.56 -3.11 -4.89
C TYR A 23 -2.37 -1.81 -4.95
N ASN A 24 -1.66 -0.69 -5.02
CA ASN A 24 -2.21 0.63 -5.24
C ASN A 24 -1.11 1.54 -5.80
N LEU A 25 -1.52 2.61 -6.48
CA LEU A 25 -0.69 3.74 -6.81
C LEU A 25 -1.42 5.00 -6.36
N ASP A 26 -0.78 5.74 -5.47
CA ASP A 26 -1.29 7.03 -5.03
C ASP A 26 -0.13 8.03 -5.10
N ASN A 27 -0.36 9.07 -5.89
CA ASN A 27 0.58 10.16 -6.13
C ASN A 27 0.19 11.44 -5.37
N LYS A 28 -0.78 11.36 -4.46
CA LYS A 28 -1.17 12.48 -3.60
C LYS A 28 -0.03 12.79 -2.65
N ALA A 29 0.30 14.07 -2.59
CA ALA A 29 1.46 14.56 -1.86
C ALA A 29 1.27 14.61 -0.33
N VAL A 30 0.23 13.99 0.23
CA VAL A 30 -0.02 14.01 1.68
C VAL A 30 0.43 12.65 2.26
N PRO A 31 1.30 12.66 3.28
CA PRO A 31 1.79 11.46 3.98
C PRO A 31 0.75 10.45 4.44
N GLU A 32 -0.46 10.91 4.68
CA GLU A 32 -1.53 10.11 5.28
C GLU A 32 -2.11 9.11 4.28
N GLU A 33 -1.89 9.31 2.97
CA GLU A 33 -2.67 8.64 1.93
C GLU A 33 -1.86 8.11 0.73
N GLY A 34 -0.67 8.64 0.41
CA GLY A 34 -0.14 8.50 -0.96
C GLY A 34 1.18 7.76 -1.18
N HIS A 35 1.19 6.47 -1.59
CA HIS A 35 2.41 5.71 -1.94
C HIS A 35 2.18 4.62 -3.01
N ALA A 36 3.04 3.61 -3.11
CA ALA A 36 2.89 2.57 -4.10
C ALA A 36 3.46 1.22 -3.64
N ALA A 37 2.81 0.13 -4.06
CA ALA A 37 3.38 -1.20 -3.93
C ALA A 37 3.07 -2.08 -5.15
N ILE A 38 4.05 -2.90 -5.53
CA ILE A 38 3.94 -3.86 -6.64
C ILE A 38 4.50 -5.20 -6.21
N ARG A 39 3.85 -6.28 -6.63
CA ARG A 39 4.38 -7.64 -6.54
C ARG A 39 4.66 -8.17 -7.92
N VAL A 40 5.88 -8.66 -8.12
CA VAL A 40 6.32 -9.40 -9.30
C VAL A 40 6.83 -10.75 -8.81
N GLU A 41 6.12 -11.81 -9.19
CA GLU A 41 6.33 -13.18 -8.72
C GLU A 41 6.30 -13.22 -7.18
N ASP A 42 7.40 -13.61 -6.54
CA ASP A 42 7.49 -13.70 -5.08
C ASP A 42 7.91 -12.38 -4.42
N MET A 43 8.31 -11.39 -5.22
CA MET A 43 8.97 -10.18 -4.73
C MET A 43 7.97 -9.04 -4.63
N LYS A 44 7.83 -8.46 -3.44
CA LYS A 44 7.03 -7.26 -3.18
C LYS A 44 7.94 -6.07 -2.95
N LEU A 45 7.74 -5.00 -3.73
CA LEU A 45 8.38 -3.71 -3.54
C LEU A 45 7.34 -2.72 -3.00
N ILE A 46 7.72 -2.00 -1.96
CA ILE A 46 6.99 -0.85 -1.39
C ILE A 46 7.86 0.39 -1.59
N VAL A 47 7.26 1.45 -2.14
CA VAL A 47 7.89 2.75 -2.33
C VAL A 47 7.01 3.79 -1.64
N GLY A 48 7.56 4.43 -0.60
CA GLY A 48 6.82 5.34 0.27
C GLY A 48 6.20 4.66 1.49
N ILE A 49 5.36 5.36 2.27
CA ILE A 49 4.78 4.87 3.52
C ILE A 49 3.80 3.71 3.26
N PRO A 50 4.00 2.53 3.87
CA PRO A 50 3.08 1.40 3.74
C PRO A 50 1.78 1.55 4.53
N GLY A 51 1.69 2.57 5.38
CA GLY A 51 0.61 2.87 6.31
C GLY A 51 1.16 3.28 7.68
N LEU A 52 0.33 3.95 8.49
CA LEU A 52 0.67 4.40 9.86
C LEU A 52 0.81 3.25 10.87
N TYR A 53 0.27 2.08 10.54
CA TYR A 53 0.17 0.92 11.42
C TYR A 53 0.94 -0.23 10.78
N ASN A 54 2.27 -0.18 10.89
CA ASN A 54 3.21 -1.07 10.19
C ASN A 54 3.75 -2.21 11.08
N SER A 55 3.25 -2.34 12.31
CA SER A 55 3.65 -3.39 13.26
C SER A 55 2.81 -4.68 13.12
N TRP A 56 3.32 -5.76 13.70
CA TRP A 56 2.61 -7.04 13.79
C TRP A 56 1.63 -7.08 14.98
N TYR A 57 0.34 -7.19 14.68
CA TYR A 57 -0.71 -7.34 15.68
C TYR A 57 -0.96 -8.81 15.99
N LYS A 58 -0.74 -9.22 17.23
CA LYS A 58 -1.07 -10.58 17.68
C LYS A 58 -2.56 -10.69 18.03
N PRO A 59 -3.18 -11.89 17.91
CA PRO A 59 -4.54 -12.12 18.37
C PRO A 59 -4.73 -11.69 19.84
N ASP A 60 -5.89 -11.11 20.15
CA ASP A 60 -6.28 -10.65 21.48
C ASP A 60 -6.04 -11.71 22.58
N GLN A 61 -6.36 -12.96 22.30
CA GLN A 61 -6.22 -14.10 23.22
C GLN A 61 -4.77 -14.54 23.47
N SER A 62 -3.81 -14.02 22.71
CA SER A 62 -2.39 -14.37 22.85
C SER A 62 -1.61 -13.41 23.75
N TRP A 63 -2.27 -12.35 24.24
CA TRP A 63 -1.68 -11.38 25.15
C TRP A 63 -1.90 -11.82 26.60
N ASN A 64 -0.94 -12.58 27.15
CA ASN A 64 -0.90 -12.89 28.59
C ASN A 64 -0.43 -11.70 29.44
N GLU A 65 0.07 -10.64 28.80
CA GLU A 65 0.58 -9.43 29.42
C GLU A 65 -0.09 -8.21 28.78
N GLN A 66 -0.04 -7.08 29.48
CA GLN A 66 -0.46 -5.78 28.93
C GLN A 66 0.18 -5.59 27.55
N LEU A 67 -0.63 -5.17 26.57
CA LEU A 67 -0.13 -4.85 25.24
C LEU A 67 1.12 -3.98 25.38
N PRO A 68 2.26 -4.37 24.78
CA PRO A 68 3.39 -3.46 24.71
C PRO A 68 2.88 -2.17 24.10
N ASN A 69 3.24 -1.04 24.72
CA ASN A 69 2.91 0.24 24.13
C ASN A 69 3.41 0.21 22.67
N PRO A 70 2.53 0.47 21.70
CA PRO A 70 2.93 0.45 20.31
C PRO A 70 4.16 1.36 20.14
N ASP A 71 5.24 0.77 19.65
CA ASP A 71 6.49 1.47 19.39
C ASP A 71 6.33 2.22 18.06
N TYR A 72 5.93 3.47 18.17
CA TYR A 72 5.80 4.38 17.03
C TYR A 72 7.10 5.14 16.75
N SER A 73 8.24 4.78 17.35
CA SER A 73 9.49 5.53 17.16
C SER A 73 9.93 5.60 15.69
N ASP A 74 9.78 4.50 14.95
CA ASP A 74 10.01 4.45 13.50
C ASP A 74 9.10 5.42 12.73
N ILE A 75 7.87 5.65 13.22
CA ILE A 75 6.88 6.54 12.60
C ILE A 75 7.12 7.99 13.00
N ASP A 76 7.51 8.26 14.26
CA ASP A 76 7.87 9.59 14.73
C ASP A 76 9.10 10.14 14.00
N ASP A 77 10.11 9.28 13.78
CA ASP A 77 11.30 9.66 13.03
C ASP A 77 11.00 9.80 11.53
N LEU A 78 10.15 8.93 10.97
CA LEU A 78 9.60 9.08 9.63
C LEU A 78 8.88 10.43 9.47
N PHE A 79 7.93 10.76 10.35
CA PHE A 79 7.18 12.03 10.33
C PHE A 79 8.08 13.26 10.49
N LYS A 80 9.10 13.21 11.36
CA LYS A 80 10.09 14.30 11.49
C LYS A 80 10.91 14.48 10.21
N GLU A 81 11.24 13.39 9.52
CA GLU A 81 11.93 13.43 8.24
C GLU A 81 11.01 13.95 7.11
N MET A 82 9.72 13.57 7.13
CA MET A 82 8.68 14.07 6.21
C MET A 82 8.48 15.58 6.27
N LEU A 83 8.46 16.13 7.49
CA LEU A 83 8.26 17.56 7.70
C LEU A 83 9.48 18.39 7.28
N ASN A 84 10.65 17.76 7.11
CA ASN A 84 11.92 18.45 6.86
C ASN A 84 12.46 18.35 5.41
N ILE A 85 12.00 17.44 4.53
CA ILE A 85 12.70 17.18 3.25
C ILE A 85 11.74 16.95 2.04
N ASN A 86 11.85 17.86 1.05
CA ASN A 86 11.83 17.72 -0.42
C ASN A 86 10.81 16.76 -1.12
N PRO A 87 10.21 17.16 -2.27
CA PRO A 87 9.12 16.48 -2.98
C PRO A 87 9.49 15.15 -3.69
N GLU A 88 10.61 14.53 -3.33
CA GLU A 88 11.17 13.32 -3.97
C GLU A 88 10.78 12.01 -3.24
N TRP A 89 9.90 12.06 -2.22
CA TRP A 89 9.21 10.90 -1.62
C TRP A 89 10.09 9.67 -1.30
N ASN A 90 11.21 9.87 -0.59
CA ASN A 90 12.20 8.82 -0.31
C ASN A 90 12.04 8.06 1.02
N LEU A 91 10.88 8.18 1.65
CA LEU A 91 10.66 7.91 3.07
C LEU A 91 10.72 6.45 3.53
N TYR A 92 10.01 5.54 2.87
CA TYR A 92 10.13 4.11 3.17
C TYR A 92 10.38 3.31 1.90
N ARG A 93 11.24 2.30 2.04
CA ARG A 93 11.77 1.50 0.94
C ARG A 93 11.87 0.04 1.41
N GLY A 94 10.93 -0.78 0.97
CA GLY A 94 10.84 -2.18 1.37
C GLY A 94 10.89 -3.10 0.16
N LEU A 95 11.76 -4.11 0.19
CA LEU A 95 11.73 -5.23 -0.75
C LEU A 95 11.67 -6.53 0.04
N PHE A 96 10.63 -7.33 -0.18
CA PHE A 96 10.37 -8.56 0.55
C PHE A 96 10.18 -9.74 -0.40
N ASN A 97 10.69 -10.90 -0.04
CA ASN A 97 10.38 -12.16 -0.72
C ASN A 97 9.23 -12.83 0.02
N LEU A 98 8.00 -12.73 -0.47
CA LEU A 98 6.82 -13.25 0.22
C LEU A 98 6.71 -14.78 0.24
N SER A 99 7.48 -15.47 -0.60
CA SER A 99 7.54 -16.94 -0.58
C SER A 99 8.43 -17.43 0.57
N ALA A 100 9.55 -16.73 0.83
CA ALA A 100 10.48 -17.05 1.91
C ALA A 100 10.14 -16.35 3.24
N ASP A 101 9.56 -15.16 3.17
CA ASP A 101 9.24 -14.26 4.29
C ASP A 101 7.84 -13.66 4.06
N PRO A 102 6.77 -14.46 4.24
CA PRO A 102 5.40 -13.99 4.10
C PRO A 102 5.02 -12.92 5.13
N THR A 103 5.83 -12.76 6.17
CA THR A 103 5.57 -11.84 7.28
C THR A 103 6.37 -10.52 7.18
N GLU A 104 7.14 -10.33 6.12
CA GLU A 104 7.82 -9.07 5.77
C GLU A 104 8.78 -8.56 6.86
N HIS A 105 9.48 -9.46 7.55
CA HIS A 105 10.47 -9.11 8.58
C HIS A 105 11.85 -8.78 8.02
N VAL A 106 12.19 -9.32 6.84
CA VAL A 106 13.53 -9.20 6.24
C VAL A 106 13.48 -8.27 5.02
N ASN A 107 13.86 -7.01 5.25
CA ASN A 107 13.96 -6.04 4.17
C ASN A 107 15.24 -6.25 3.33
N LEU A 108 15.06 -6.66 2.07
CA LEU A 108 16.12 -6.96 1.10
C LEU A 108 16.51 -5.75 0.23
N TYR A 109 15.91 -4.58 0.46
CA TYR A 109 15.99 -3.45 -0.48
C TYR A 109 17.43 -3.03 -0.81
N TRP A 110 18.30 -2.95 0.21
CA TRP A 110 19.71 -2.56 0.05
C TRP A 110 20.61 -3.69 -0.44
N GLN A 111 20.15 -4.94 -0.29
CA GLN A 111 20.92 -6.14 -0.60
C GLN A 111 20.69 -6.60 -2.04
N GLN A 112 19.57 -6.21 -2.67
CA GLN A 112 19.21 -6.60 -4.04
C GLN A 112 18.90 -5.40 -4.94
N PRO A 113 19.86 -4.50 -5.19
CA PRO A 113 19.63 -3.25 -5.95
C PRO A 113 19.15 -3.49 -7.38
N ASP A 114 19.63 -4.53 -8.05
CA ASP A 114 19.20 -4.86 -9.41
C ASP A 114 17.72 -5.27 -9.47
N LEU A 115 17.27 -6.04 -8.47
CA LEU A 115 15.88 -6.45 -8.36
C LEU A 115 14.97 -5.27 -8.00
N VAL A 116 15.41 -4.42 -7.06
CA VAL A 116 14.73 -3.15 -6.78
C VAL A 116 14.56 -2.34 -8.05
N ASN A 117 15.62 -2.17 -8.85
CA ASN A 117 15.56 -1.43 -10.10
C ASN A 117 14.61 -2.07 -11.12
N LYS A 118 14.57 -3.40 -11.20
CA LYS A 118 13.61 -4.14 -12.04
C LYS A 118 12.17 -3.83 -11.62
N LEU A 119 11.85 -3.93 -10.33
CA LEU A 119 10.50 -3.67 -9.83
C LEU A 119 10.11 -2.19 -9.92
N LYS A 120 11.05 -1.26 -9.68
CA LYS A 120 10.83 0.18 -9.91
C LYS A 120 10.50 0.50 -11.36
N LYS A 121 11.17 -0.13 -12.33
CA LYS A 121 10.85 0.02 -13.75
C LYS A 121 9.43 -0.47 -14.07
N ARG A 122 9.03 -1.61 -13.49
CA ARG A 122 7.64 -2.11 -13.62
C ARG A 122 6.64 -1.17 -12.98
N LEU A 123 6.95 -0.63 -11.81
CA LEU A 123 6.10 0.35 -11.12
C LEU A 123 5.94 1.64 -11.94
N ALA A 124 7.03 2.20 -12.45
CA ALA A 124 7.02 3.40 -13.28
C ALA A 124 6.18 3.23 -14.56
N TYR A 125 6.23 2.04 -15.18
CA TYR A 125 5.36 1.69 -16.30
C TYR A 125 3.87 1.82 -15.94
N HIS A 126 3.45 1.35 -14.75
CA HIS A 126 2.07 1.50 -14.30
C HIS A 126 1.73 2.96 -13.94
N ILE A 127 2.64 3.67 -13.26
CA ILE A 127 2.47 5.09 -12.91
C ILE A 127 2.22 5.95 -14.16
N SER A 128 2.97 5.72 -15.24
CA SER A 128 2.80 6.46 -16.51
C SER A 128 1.42 6.31 -17.16
N ARG A 129 0.61 5.36 -16.69
CA ARG A 129 -0.72 5.05 -17.21
C ARG A 129 -1.83 5.42 -16.22
N MET A 130 -1.48 5.97 -15.08
CA MET A 130 -2.46 6.46 -14.12
C MET A 130 -3.30 7.56 -14.75
N VAL A 131 -4.59 7.50 -14.49
CA VAL A 131 -5.50 8.63 -14.68
C VAL A 131 -5.49 9.42 -13.36
N PRO A 132 -5.51 10.77 -13.39
CA PRO A 132 -5.64 11.56 -12.16
C PRO A 132 -6.81 11.07 -11.31
N ALA A 133 -6.59 10.95 -9.99
CA ALA A 133 -7.63 10.54 -9.07
C ALA A 133 -8.77 11.57 -9.07
N ASN A 134 -10.01 11.07 -9.14
CA ASN A 134 -11.18 11.92 -8.93
C ASN A 134 -11.49 11.99 -7.43
N TYR A 135 -10.96 13.01 -6.77
CA TYR A 135 -11.10 13.23 -5.33
C TYR A 135 -11.69 14.63 -5.06
N PRO A 136 -13.00 14.83 -5.28
CA PRO A 136 -13.64 16.13 -5.09
C PRO A 136 -13.71 16.51 -3.60
N PRO A 137 -13.83 17.81 -3.28
CA PRO A 137 -14.07 18.24 -1.91
C PRO A 137 -15.46 17.78 -1.43
N TYR A 138 -15.64 17.79 -0.11
CA TYR A 138 -16.94 17.54 0.51
C TYR A 138 -18.03 18.49 -0.02
N ASP A 139 -19.17 17.92 -0.44
CA ASP A 139 -20.36 18.67 -0.83
C ASP A 139 -21.32 18.80 0.37
N PRO A 140 -21.58 20.02 0.90
CA PRO A 140 -22.52 20.22 2.00
C PRO A 140 -23.95 19.75 1.72
N ALA A 141 -24.37 19.67 0.45
CA ALA A 141 -25.68 19.14 0.08
C ALA A 141 -25.83 17.63 0.38
N SER A 142 -24.70 16.94 0.59
CA SER A 142 -24.67 15.53 1.01
C SER A 142 -25.15 15.28 2.44
N ASP A 143 -25.23 16.32 3.27
CA ASP A 143 -25.53 16.18 4.69
C ASP A 143 -26.92 15.54 4.89
N PRO A 144 -27.00 14.36 5.57
CA PRO A 144 -28.26 13.65 5.81
C PRO A 144 -29.34 14.49 6.49
N LYS A 145 -28.99 15.59 7.19
CA LYS A 145 -29.98 16.52 7.76
C LYS A 145 -30.91 17.13 6.70
N HIS A 146 -30.46 17.21 5.44
CA HIS A 146 -31.25 17.69 4.32
C HIS A 146 -32.18 16.63 3.73
N TRP A 147 -32.05 15.36 4.17
CA TRP A 147 -32.69 14.18 3.58
C TRP A 147 -33.38 13.29 4.61
N GLY A 148 -33.95 13.89 5.65
CA GLY A 148 -34.68 13.15 6.70
C GLY A 148 -33.79 12.21 7.53
N GLY A 149 -32.48 12.49 7.61
CA GLY A 149 -31.50 11.67 8.32
C GLY A 149 -30.94 10.50 7.53
N ALA A 150 -31.25 10.39 6.23
CA ALA A 150 -30.74 9.34 5.36
C ALA A 150 -29.66 9.83 4.40
N TRP A 151 -28.75 8.95 4.02
CA TRP A 151 -27.90 9.16 2.85
C TRP A 151 -28.77 9.08 1.59
N SER A 152 -28.79 10.13 0.79
CA SER A 152 -29.57 10.23 -0.45
C SER A 152 -28.65 10.32 -1.68
N PRO A 153 -29.07 9.99 -2.91
CA PRO A 153 -28.38 10.46 -4.12
C PRO A 153 -28.64 11.97 -4.35
N GLY A 154 -27.94 12.56 -5.35
CA GLY A 154 -28.27 13.89 -5.89
C GLY A 154 -27.35 15.06 -5.50
N TRP A 155 -26.18 14.76 -4.92
CA TRP A 155 -25.14 15.72 -4.56
C TRP A 155 -23.82 15.26 -5.21
N CYS A 156 -23.63 15.57 -6.49
CA CYS A 156 -22.40 15.27 -7.23
C CYS A 156 -22.20 16.36 -8.29
#